data_AF-A0A7X0A7U7-F1
#
_entry.id   AF-A0A7X0A7U7-F1
#
_cell.length_a   1.000
_cell.length_b   1.000
_cell.length_c   1.000
_cell.angle_alpha   90.00
_cell.angle_beta   90.00
_cell.angle_gamma   90.00
#
_symmetry.space_group_name_H-M   'P 1'
#
loop_
_entity.id
_entity.type
_entity.pdbx_description
1 polymer ?
#
loop_
_entity_poly.entity_id
_entity_poly.type
_entity_poly.pdbx_seq_one_letter_code
_entity_poly.pdbx_strand_id
1 'polypeptide(L)' 'MKHILAKVDRIRASGTALIQVPENSPHAIHNGKIFKVHSMGTPGVKCRVSVLINDQVVDFTLTDVL' A
#
# COMPACT_ATOMS: atom_id res chain seq x y z
N MET A 1 13.02 -6.55 10.90
CA MET A 1 12.53 -7.45 9.83
C MET A 1 11.18 -8.10 10.14
N LYS A 2 10.94 -8.66 11.35
CA LYS A 2 9.65 -9.30 11.70
C LYS A 2 8.41 -8.42 11.41
N HIS A 3 8.49 -7.12 11.70
CA HIS A 3 7.37 -6.19 11.48
C HIS A 3 7.04 -5.93 10.00
N ILE A 4 8.05 -5.92 9.12
CA ILE A 4 7.85 -5.70 7.68
C ILE A 4 7.16 -6.90 7.06
N LEU A 5 7.62 -8.11 7.39
CA LEU A 5 7.01 -9.35 6.91
C LEU A 5 5.58 -9.49 7.42
N ALA A 6 5.34 -9.28 8.72
CA ALA A 6 4.01 -9.35 9.29
C ALA A 6 3.03 -8.33 8.66
N LYS A 7 3.52 -7.12 8.32
CA LYS A 7 2.71 -6.11 7.63
C LYS A 7 2.37 -6.54 6.20
N VAL A 8 3.37 -7.04 5.47
CA VAL A 8 3.16 -7.56 4.11
C VAL A 8 2.17 -8.72 4.13
N ASP A 9 2.32 -9.67 5.05
CA ASP A 9 1.42 -10.81 5.16
C ASP A 9 0.00 -10.39 5.51
N ARG A 10 -0.17 -9.36 6.36
CA ARG A 10 -1.49 -8.78 6.66
C ARG A 10 -2.15 -8.19 5.42
N ILE A 11 -1.41 -7.40 4.65
CA ILE A 11 -1.93 -6.76 3.42
C ILE A 11 -2.30 -7.85 2.39
N ARG A 12 -1.46 -8.88 2.24
CA ARG A 12 -1.74 -10.03 1.36
C ARG A 12 -2.98 -10.81 1.79
N ALA A 13 -3.12 -11.06 3.09
CA ALA A 13 -4.27 -11.78 3.64
C ALA A 13 -5.57 -10.97 3.50
N SER A 14 -5.50 -9.64 3.64
CA SER A 14 -6.66 -8.76 3.46
C SER A 14 -7.02 -8.55 1.98
N GLY A 15 -6.04 -8.56 1.07
CA GLY A 15 -6.23 -8.20 -0.34
C GLY A 15 -6.52 -6.70 -0.55
N THR A 16 -6.43 -5.89 0.50
CA THR A 16 -6.68 -4.45 0.48
C THR A 16 -5.61 -3.71 1.28
N ALA A 17 -5.44 -2.42 1.00
CA ALA A 17 -4.48 -1.55 1.67
C ALA A 17 -5.13 -0.21 1.98
N LEU A 18 -4.95 0.28 3.21
CA LEU A 18 -5.35 1.62 3.61
C LEU A 18 -4.26 2.60 3.20
N ILE A 19 -4.57 3.61 2.39
CA ILE A 19 -3.59 4.63 2.00
C ILE A 19 -3.42 5.62 3.15
N GLN A 20 -2.16 5.84 3.54
CA GLN A 20 -1.72 6.77 4.58
C GLN A 20 -0.56 7.59 4.03
N VAL A 21 -0.89 8.65 3.31
CA VAL A 21 0.09 9.57 2.72
C VAL A 21 -0.05 10.97 3.33
N PRO A 22 1.05 11.73 3.45
CA PRO A 22 0.98 13.10 3.94
C PRO A 22 0.23 14.01 2.96
N GLU A 23 -0.31 15.13 3.47
CA GLU A 23 -1.18 16.05 2.71
C GLU A 23 -0.49 16.72 1.51
N ASN A 24 0.84 16.77 1.51
CA ASN A 24 1.64 17.27 0.40
C ASN A 24 1.92 16.22 -0.69
N SER A 25 1.43 14.99 -0.54
CA SER A 25 1.58 13.92 -1.53
C SER A 25 0.64 14.15 -2.72
N PRO A 26 1.05 13.80 -3.96
CA PRO A 26 0.15 13.78 -5.13
C PRO A 26 -1.11 12.92 -4.92
N HIS A 27 -1.06 11.98 -3.97
CA HIS A 27 -2.15 11.06 -3.64
C HIS A 27 -2.89 11.44 -2.35
N ALA A 28 -2.72 12.66 -1.82
CA ALA A 28 -3.37 13.12 -0.60
C ALA A 28 -4.91 12.98 -0.63
N ILE A 29 -5.53 13.09 -1.80
CA ILE A 29 -6.97 12.87 -2.01
C ILE A 29 -7.45 11.44 -1.70
N HIS A 30 -6.50 10.50 -1.61
CA HIS A 30 -6.73 9.09 -1.31
C HIS A 30 -6.36 8.73 0.13
N ASN A 31 -5.79 9.67 0.89
CA ASN A 31 -5.44 9.47 2.29
C ASN A 31 -6.67 9.05 3.11
N GLY A 32 -6.54 8.01 3.92
CA GLY A 32 -7.62 7.44 4.73
C GLY A 32 -8.59 6.51 3.98
N LYS A 33 -8.38 6.26 2.68
CA LYS A 33 -9.23 5.35 1.88
C LYS A 33 -8.58 3.98 1.69
N ILE A 34 -9.42 2.96 1.59
CA ILE A 34 -9.00 1.56 1.37
C ILE A 34 -9.15 1.24 -0.11
N PHE A 35 -8.11 0.65 -0.70
CA PHE A 35 -8.13 0.19 -2.08
C PHE A 35 -7.73 -1.27 -2.19
N LYS A 36 -8.18 -1.91 -3.27
CA LYS A 36 -7.80 -3.30 -3.59
C LYS A 36 -6.33 -3.33 -3.99
N VAL A 37 -5.58 -4.27 -3.41
CA VAL A 37 -4.20 -4.53 -3.81
C VAL A 37 -4.23 -5.27 -5.13
N HIS A 38 -3.54 -4.70 -6.13
CA HIS A 38 -3.35 -5.31 -7.42
C HIS A 38 -2.16 -6.28 -7.39
N SER A 39 -1.03 -5.83 -6.84
CA SER A 39 0.18 -6.64 -6.70
C SER A 39 1.08 -6.09 -5.59
N MET A 40 2.04 -6.91 -5.16
CA MET A 40 3.05 -6.52 -4.18
C MET A 40 4.42 -7.01 -4.63
N GLY A 41 5.43 -6.16 -4.41
CA GLY A 41 6.82 -6.51 -4.64
C GLY A 41 7.38 -7.48 -3.60
N THR A 42 8.68 -7.74 -3.72
CA THR A 42 9.41 -8.58 -2.78
C THR A 42 9.40 -7.96 -1.37
N PRO A 43 9.03 -8.73 -0.33
CA PRO A 43 9.00 -8.23 1.03
C PRO A 43 10.37 -7.70 1.47
N GLY A 44 10.43 -6.43 1.89
CA GLY A 44 11.67 -5.73 2.23
C GLY A 44 11.44 -4.24 2.44
N VAL A 45 12.53 -3.50 2.74
CA VAL A 45 12.47 -2.05 3.00
C VAL A 45 11.92 -1.27 1.80
N LYS A 46 12.18 -1.74 0.58
CA LYS A 46 11.70 -1.14 -0.68
C LYS A 46 10.49 -1.88 -1.28
N CYS A 47 9.74 -2.61 -0.46
CA CYS A 47 8.56 -3.32 -0.95
C CYS A 47 7.52 -2.32 -1.46
N ARG A 48 7.18 -2.45 -2.74
CA ARG A 48 6.11 -1.69 -3.38
C ARG A 48 4.78 -2.41 -3.22
N VAL A 49 3.73 -1.63 -2.98
CA VAL A 49 2.34 -2.09 -2.90
C VAL A 49 1.58 -1.36 -4.00
N SER A 50 1.18 -2.09 -5.02
CA SER A 50 0.43 -1.55 -6.14
C SER A 50 -1.05 -1.73 -5.84
N VAL A 51 -1.80 -0.65 -5.80
CA VAL A 51 -3.26 -0.66 -5.56
C VAL A 51 -4.00 -0.21 -6.82
N LEU A 52 -5.25 -0.63 -6.94
CA LEU A 52 -6.13 -0.23 -8.03
C LEU A 52 -6.99 0.96 -7.61
N ILE A 53 -6.82 2.11 -8.28
CA ILE A 53 -7.57 3.35 -8.07
C ILE A 53 -8.17 3.76 -9.42
N ASN A 54 -9.50 3.80 -9.55
CA ASN A 54 -10.18 4.18 -10.80
C ASN A 54 -9.63 3.45 -12.04
N ASP A 55 -9.47 2.12 -11.94
CA ASP A 55 -8.87 1.25 -12.96
C ASP A 55 -7.40 1.52 -13.32
N GLN A 56 -6.74 2.42 -12.58
CA GLN A 56 -5.31 2.69 -12.71
C GLN A 56 -4.54 1.99 -11.58
N VAL A 57 -3.37 1.44 -11.93
CA VAL A 57 -2.45 0.85 -10.97
C VAL A 57 -1.54 1.96 -10.43
N VAL A 58 -1.59 2.18 -9.12
CA VAL A 58 -0.79 3.19 -8.43
C VAL A 58 0.13 2.50 -7.42
N ASP A 59 1.42 2.83 -7.50
CA ASP A 59 2.45 2.28 -6.63
C ASP A 59 2.61 3.12 -5.35
N PHE A 60 2.53 2.44 -4.20
CA PHE A 60 2.83 3.00 -2.89
C PHE A 60 3.96 2.21 -2.22
N THR A 61 4.58 2.81 -1.20
CA THR A 61 5.54 2.09 -0.35
C THR A 61 4.83 1.53 0.89
N LEU A 62 5.47 0.58 1.58
CA LEU A 62 4.96 0.06 2.87
C LEU A 62 4.82 1.13 3.96
N THR A 63 5.45 2.30 3.85
CA THR A 63 5.24 3.39 4.81
C THR A 63 3.99 4.20 4.50
N ASP A 64 3.55 4.16 3.24
CA ASP A 64 2.41 4.93 2.73
C ASP A 64 1.09 4.14 2.82
N VAL A 65 1.13 2.90 3.31
CA VAL A 65 -0.03 2.02 3.41
C VAL A 65 -0.06 1.26 4.73
N LEU A 66 -1.25 0.88 5.21
CA LEU A 66 -1.43 0.07 6.42
C LEU A 66 -2.13 -1.26 6.16
#